data_AF-A0A7C5DQN9-F1
#
_entry.id   AF-A0A7C5DQN9-F1
#
_cell.length_a   1.000
_cell.length_b   1.000
_cell.length_c   1.000
_cell.angle_alpha   90.00
_cell.angle_beta   90.00
_cell.angle_gamma   90.00
#
_symmetry.space_group_name_H-M   'P 1'
#
loop_
_entity.id
_entity.type
_entity.pdbx_description
1 polymer ?
#
loop_
_entity_poly.entity_id
_entity_poly.type
_entity_poly.pdbx_seq_one_letter_code
_entity_poly.pdbx_strand_id
1 'polypeptide(L)' 'LSDMVTSHPEIQELDINPLITHEKGRGVTVADCRLVLKKV' A
#
# COMPACT_ATOMS: atom_id res chain seq x y z
N LEU A 1 -3.25 -5.91 -1.08
CA LEU A 1 -3.29 -4.46 -0.79
C LEU A 1 -4.71 -3.96 -0.64
N SER A 2 -5.62 -4.26 -1.59
CA SER A 2 -7.06 -3.93 -1.44
C SER A 2 -7.62 -4.43 -0.11
N ASP A 3 -7.44 -5.72 0.20
CA ASP A 3 -7.94 -6.31 1.45
C ASP A 3 -7.42 -5.58 2.69
N MET A 4 -6.14 -5.22 2.72
CA MET A 4 -5.53 -4.46 3.82
C MET A 4 -6.22 -3.11 4.02
N VAL A 5 -6.43 -2.34 2.95
CA VAL A 5 -7.09 -1.01 3.05
C VAL A 5 -8.55 -1.16 3.45
N THR A 6 -9.26 -2.17 2.93
CA THR A 6 -10.68 -2.38 3.26
C THR A 6 -10.90 -2.92 4.68
N SER A 7 -9.95 -3.68 5.23
CA SER A 7 -10.03 -4.22 6.59
C SER A 7 -9.64 -3.23 7.69
N HIS A 8 -9.02 -2.10 7.34
CA HIS A 8 -8.56 -1.06 8.27
C HIS A 8 -9.22 0.28 7.91
N PRO A 9 -10.45 0.54 8.37
CA PRO A 9 -11.23 1.71 7.96
C PRO A 9 -10.62 3.05 8.42
N GLU A 10 -9.63 3.05 9.31
CA GLU A 10 -8.82 4.20 9.68
C GLU A 10 -7.91 4.68 8.55
N ILE A 11 -7.54 3.80 7.61
CA ILE A 11 -6.76 4.16 6.43
C ILE A 11 -7.67 4.97 5.49
N GLN A 12 -7.34 6.24 5.33
CA GLN A 12 -8.03 7.16 4.42
C GLN A 12 -7.43 7.13 3.02
N GLU A 13 -6.11 7.03 2.92
CA GLU A 13 -5.37 6.97 1.66
C GLU A 13 -4.14 6.08 1.82
N LEU A 14 -3.86 5.27 0.79
CA LEU A 14 -2.61 4.55 0.61
C LEU A 14 -2.04 4.93 -0.76
N ASP A 15 -0.90 5.61 -0.75
CA ASP A 15 -0.14 5.96 -1.94
C ASP A 15 1.19 5.19 -1.92
N ILE A 16 1.51 4.51 -3.02
CA ILE A 16 2.74 3.72 -3.15
C ILE A 16 3.50 4.23 -4.38
N ASN A 17 4.71 4.72 -4.16
CA ASN A 17 5.58 5.16 -5.25
C ASN A 17 7.06 5.19 -4.81
N PRO A 18 7.97 4.41 -5.43
CA PRO A 18 7.74 3.46 -6.51
C PRO A 18 7.33 2.05 -6.01
N LEU A 19 6.48 1.39 -6.79
CA LEU A 19 6.27 -0.06 -6.70
C LEU A 19 7.20 -0.76 -7.70
N ILE A 20 8.19 -1.48 -7.18
CA ILE A 20 9.16 -2.19 -8.00
C ILE A 20 8.62 -3.59 -8.28
N THR A 21 8.36 -3.88 -9.55
CA THR A 21 7.95 -5.22 -10.00
C THR A 21 9.16 -6.08 -10.32
N HIS A 22 9.19 -7.31 -9.80
CA HIS A 22 10.21 -8.29 -10.15
C HIS A 22 9.73 -9.26 -11.22
N GLU A 23 10.61 -10.14 -11.68
CA GLU A 23 10.25 -11.21 -12.61
C GLU A 23 9.08 -12.06 -12.11
N LYS A 24 8.37 -12.70 -13.05
CA LYS A 24 7.19 -13.51 -12.74
C LYS A 24 7.47 -14.52 -11.62
N GLY A 25 6.61 -14.51 -10.61
CA GLY A 25 6.73 -15.40 -9.44
C GLY A 25 7.61 -14.84 -8.30
N ARG A 26 8.29 -13.71 -8.50
CA ARG A 26 9.12 -13.07 -7.47
C ARG A 26 8.44 -11.93 -6.72
N GLY A 27 7.20 -11.59 -7.09
CA GLY A 27 6.39 -10.59 -6.41
C GLY A 27 6.84 -9.15 -6.70
N VAL A 28 6.63 -8.27 -5.72
CA VAL A 28 6.87 -6.83 -5.83
C VAL A 28 7.53 -6.30 -4.55
N THR A 29 8.28 -5.20 -4.66
CA THR A 29 8.82 -4.46 -3.52
C THR A 29 8.23 -3.06 -3.50
N VAL A 30 7.71 -2.66 -2.34
CA VAL A 30 7.34 -1.26 -2.06
C VAL A 30 8.59 -0.58 -1.53
N ALA A 31 9.16 0.37 -2.27
CA ALA A 31 10.35 1.10 -1.83
C ALA A 31 10.00 2.26 -0.90
N ASP A 32 8.90 2.95 -1.20
CA ASP A 32 8.33 4.03 -0.39
C ASP A 32 6.80 3.98 -0.47
N CYS A 33 6.15 4.39 0.63
CA CYS A 33 4.71 4.55 0.68
C CYS A 33 4.29 5.59 1.71
N ARG A 34 3.14 6.22 1.45
CA ARG A 34 2.50 7.17 2.34
C ARG A 34 1.12 6.64 2.71
N LEU A 35 0.85 6.60 4.02
CA LEU A 35 -0.46 6.29 4.60
C LEU A 35 -1.05 7.56 5.20
N VAL A 36 -2.27 7.90 4.81
CA VAL A 36 -3.05 8.95 5.47
C VAL A 36 -4.10 8.25 6.33
N LEU A 37 -4.12 8.59 7.61
CA LEU A 37 -5.10 8.07 8.55
C LEU A 37 -6.17 9.13 8.83
N LYS A 38 -7.40 8.68 9.09
CA LYS A 38 -8.48 9.55 9.56
C LYS A 38 -8.07 10.22 10.87
N LYS A 39 -8.39 11.51 10.99
CA LYS A 39 -8.27 12.22 12.27
C LYS A 39 -9.34 11.68 13.23
N VAL A 40 -8.90 11.25 14.41
CA VAL A 40 -9.76 10.95 15.56
C VAL A 40 -10.30 12.24 16.18
#